data_AF-A0A914FU52-F1
#
_entry.id   AF-A0A914FU52-F1
#
_cell.length_a   1.000
_cell.length_b   1.000
_cell.length_c   1.000
_cell.angle_alpha   90.00
_cell.angle_beta   90.00
_cell.angle_gamma   90.00
#
_symmetry.space_group_name_H-M   'P 1'
#
loop_
_entity.id
_entity.type
_entity.pdbx_description
1 polymer ?
#
loop_
_entity_poly.entity_id
_entity_poly.type
_entity_poly.pdbx_seq_one_letter_code
_entity_poly.pdbx_strand_id
1 'polypeptide(L)'
;MMCLGAATGLLGVATGGFFKNGPIIAKQYSQFVTGNVSLGLTITMLIVPFIKNGFAPNDTAEEWKNVFWFIVASLILTNVFYILFCSAKSAVWTNSESQVVPVPPILLAVPKLDGTSG
;
A
#
# COMPACT_ATOMS: atom_id res chain seq x y z
N MET A 1 11.68 -17.62 -17.67
CA MET A 1 11.67 -16.19 -18.04
C MET A 1 10.27 -15.57 -17.91
N MET A 2 9.22 -16.12 -18.54
CA MET A 2 7.86 -15.55 -18.43
C MET A 2 7.27 -15.52 -17.01
N CYS A 3 7.51 -16.55 -16.19
CA CYS A 3 6.98 -16.59 -14.82
C CYS A 3 7.57 -15.50 -13.90
N LEU A 4 8.83 -15.12 -14.12
CA LEU A 4 9.47 -14.04 -13.36
C LEU A 4 8.87 -12.68 -13.73
N GLY A 5 8.63 -12.43 -15.02
CA GLY A 5 7.96 -11.22 -15.48
C GLY A 5 6.54 -11.08 -14.94
N ALA A 6 5.78 -12.17 -14.91
CA ALA A 6 4.44 -12.19 -14.30
C ALA A 6 4.50 -11.91 -12.78
N ALA A 7 5.44 -12.52 -12.07
CA ALA A 7 5.62 -12.29 -10.64
C ALA A 7 6.04 -10.84 -10.33
N THR A 8 6.96 -10.27 -11.11
CA THR A 8 7.39 -8.86 -10.98
C THR A 8 6.26 -7.89 -11.32
N GLY A 9 5.42 -8.21 -12.32
CA GLY A 9 4.23 -7.42 -12.64
C GLY A 9 3.20 -7.42 -11.51
N LEU A 10 2.91 -8.58 -10.92
CA LEU A 10 2.02 -8.71 -9.77
C LEU A 10 2.56 -7.98 -8.52
N LEU A 11 3.88 -8.04 -8.30
CA LEU A 11 4.55 -7.26 -7.26
C LEU A 11 4.37 -5.75 -7.46
N GLY A 12 4.51 -5.26 -8.71
CA GLY A 12 4.32 -3.85 -9.05
C GLY A 12 2.90 -3.36 -8.80
N VAL A 13 1.89 -4.17 -9.13
CA VAL A 13 0.48 -3.83 -8.87
C VAL A 13 0.16 -3.85 -7.36
N ALA A 14 0.69 -4.83 -6.62
CA ALA A 14 0.49 -4.92 -5.18
C ALA A 14 1.14 -3.74 -4.43
N THR A 15 2.37 -3.39 -4.79
CA THR A 15 3.06 -2.23 -4.20
C THR A 15 2.37 -0.91 -4.58
N GLY A 16 2.01 -0.72 -5.86
CA GLY A 16 1.29 0.48 -6.30
C GLY A 16 -0.08 0.67 -5.65
N GLY A 17 -0.84 -0.41 -5.44
CA GLY A 17 -2.14 -0.38 -4.78
C GLY A 17 -2.05 -0.13 -3.27
N PHE A 18 -1.14 -0.85 -2.59
CA PHE A 18 -0.99 -0.79 -1.14
C PHE A 18 -0.52 0.60 -0.67
N PHE A 19 0.53 1.14 -1.30
CA PHE A 19 1.08 2.45 -0.93
C PHE A 19 0.13 3.60 -1.24
N LYS A 20 -0.81 3.43 -2.17
CA LYS A 20 -1.85 4.43 -2.46
C LYS A 20 -3.03 4.32 -1.49
N ASN A 21 -3.42 3.11 -1.10
CA ASN A 21 -4.55 2.91 -0.20
C ASN A 21 -4.24 3.28 1.26
N GLY A 22 -3.01 3.04 1.75
CA GLY A 22 -2.61 3.42 3.11
C GLY A 22 -2.86 4.91 3.43
N PRO A 23 -2.39 5.84 2.59
CA PRO A 23 -2.67 7.26 2.73
C PRO A 23 -4.14 7.65 2.57
N ILE A 24 -4.87 7.00 1.64
CA ILE A 24 -6.30 7.29 1.40
C ILE A 24 -7.17 6.88 2.60
N ILE A 25 -6.82 5.78 3.26
CA ILE A 25 -7.54 5.29 4.45
C ILE A 25 -7.26 6.19 5.66
N ALA A 26 -6.02 6.68 5.82
CA ALA A 26 -5.57 7.41 7.00
C ALA A 26 -5.64 8.96 6.88
N LYS A 27 -5.85 9.52 5.68
CA LYS A 27 -5.85 10.97 5.38
C LYS A 27 -4.74 11.75 6.11
N GLN A 28 -5.08 12.48 7.18
CA GLN A 28 -4.18 13.30 8.00
C GLN A 28 -3.12 12.51 8.78
N TYR A 29 -3.36 11.21 9.05
CA TYR A 29 -2.42 10.31 9.73
C TYR A 29 -1.63 9.41 8.76
N SER A 30 -1.69 9.70 7.46
CA SER A 30 -1.05 8.91 6.40
C SER A 30 0.45 8.74 6.59
N GLN A 31 1.18 9.77 7.04
CA GLN A 31 2.62 9.70 7.27
C GLN A 31 2.98 8.70 8.38
N PHE A 32 2.22 8.64 9.47
CA PHE A 32 2.46 7.69 10.55
C PHE A 32 2.16 6.25 10.11
N VAL A 33 1.02 6.02 9.47
CA VAL A 33 0.61 4.68 9.00
C VAL A 33 1.57 4.17 7.92
N THR A 34 1.93 5.01 6.95
CA THR A 34 2.88 4.65 5.89
C THR A 34 4.29 4.44 6.46
N GLY A 35 4.68 5.18 7.51
CA GLY A 35 5.94 4.98 8.22
C GLY A 35 6.03 3.59 8.86
N ASN A 36 4.97 3.12 9.52
CA ASN A 36 4.92 1.78 10.11
C ASN A 36 5.01 0.67 9.04
N VAL A 37 4.37 0.86 7.89
CA VAL A 37 4.51 -0.04 6.74
C VAL A 37 5.97 -0.12 6.29
N SER A 38 6.59 1.04 6.06
CA SER A 38 7.99 1.11 5.60
C SER A 38 8.96 0.48 6.60
N LEU A 39 8.68 0.60 7.90
CA LEU A 39 9.42 -0.08 8.95
C LEU A 39 9.30 -1.62 8.84
N GLY A 40 8.09 -2.12 8.64
CA GLY A 40 7.85 -3.56 8.41
C GLY A 40 8.62 -4.09 7.19
N LEU A 41 8.65 -3.32 6.10
CA LEU A 41 9.41 -3.68 4.89
C LEU A 41 10.92 -3.70 5.13
N THR A 42 11.46 -2.73 5.87
CA THR A 42 12.89 -2.68 6.17
C THR A 42 13.32 -3.83 7.09
N ILE A 43 12.51 -4.16 8.11
CA ILE A 43 12.75 -5.33 8.95
C ILE A 43 12.73 -6.61 8.12
N THR A 44 11.76 -6.75 7.21
CA THR A 44 11.67 -7.92 6.33
C THR A 44 12.92 -8.03 5.45
N MET A 45 13.37 -6.92 4.84
CA MET A 45 14.60 -6.89 4.03
C MET A 45 15.85 -7.27 4.82
N LEU A 46 15.89 -6.95 6.12
CA LEU A 46 16.98 -7.36 7.00
C LEU A 46 16.95 -8.87 7.28
N ILE A 47 15.76 -9.48 7.37
CA ILE A 47 15.58 -10.91 7.68
C ILE A 47 15.78 -11.80 6.44
N VAL A 48 15.42 -11.34 5.25
CA VAL A 48 15.54 -12.07 3.96
C VAL A 48 16.88 -12.77 3.74
N PRO A 49 18.06 -12.14 3.92
CA PRO A 49 19.34 -12.82 3.69
C PRO A 49 19.59 -14.01 4.64
N PHE A 50 19.08 -13.96 5.87
CA PHE A 50 19.17 -15.08 6.81
C PHE A 50 18.31 -16.26 6.37
N ILE A 51 17.10 -15.98 5.87
CA ILE A 51 16.21 -17.00 5.31
C ILE A 51 16.84 -17.62 4.05
N LYS A 52 17.41 -16.80 3.14
CA LYS A 52 18.12 -17.30 1.96
C LYS A 52 19.25 -18.24 2.34
N ASN A 53 20.05 -17.86 3.34
CA ASN A 53 21.19 -18.65 3.78
C ASN A 53 20.76 -20.04 4.29
N GLY A 54 19.58 -20.16 4.91
CA GLY A 54 19.00 -21.45 5.30
C GLY A 54 18.38 -22.26 4.17
N PHE A 55 17.78 -21.63 3.16
CA PHE A 55 17.10 -22.31 2.05
C PHE A 55 18.02 -22.72 0.89
N ALA A 56 19.12 -22.01 0.68
CA ALA A 56 20.09 -22.29 -0.38
C ALA A 56 21.53 -22.20 0.15
N PRO A 57 21.94 -23.13 1.04
CA PRO A 57 23.30 -23.17 1.56
C PRO A 57 24.33 -23.60 0.50
N ASN A 58 23.92 -24.39 -0.51
CA ASN A 58 24.81 -24.89 -1.56
C ASN A 58 24.64 -24.13 -2.90
N ASP A 59 23.77 -23.11 -2.94
CA ASP A 59 23.44 -22.31 -4.12
C ASP A 59 23.15 -23.14 -5.38
N THR A 60 22.51 -24.30 -5.20
CA THR A 60 22.16 -25.18 -6.32
C THR A 60 20.89 -24.70 -7.03
N ALA A 61 20.78 -25.00 -8.33
CA ALA A 61 19.62 -24.62 -9.13
C ALA A 61 18.30 -25.23 -8.61
N GLU A 62 18.38 -26.38 -7.93
CA GLU A 62 17.21 -27.05 -7.36
C GLU A 62 16.70 -26.39 -6.06
N GLU A 63 17.61 -25.94 -5.19
CA GLU A 63 17.26 -25.15 -3.99
C GLU A 63 16.61 -23.81 -4.40
N TRP A 64 17.16 -23.14 -5.41
CA TRP A 64 16.61 -21.89 -5.93
C TRP A 64 15.20 -22.06 -6.53
N LYS A 65 14.92 -23.18 -7.20
CA LYS A 65 13.57 -23.53 -7.69
C LYS A 65 12.55 -23.55 -6.53
N ASN A 66 12.90 -24.12 -5.38
CA ASN A 66 12.03 -24.16 -4.22
C ASN A 66 11.81 -22.75 -3.62
N VAL A 67 12.86 -21.92 -3.57
CA VAL A 67 12.75 -20.50 -3.16
C VAL A 67 11.78 -19.73 -4.06
N PHE A 68 11.85 -19.93 -5.38
CA PHE A 68 10.92 -19.29 -6.31
C PHE A 68 9.47 -19.71 -6.08
N TRP A 69 9.21 -21.00 -5.87
CA TRP A 69 7.86 -21.48 -5.54
C TRP A 69 7.34 -20.89 -4.23
N PHE A 70 8.20 -20.75 -3.21
CA PHE A 70 7.84 -20.10 -1.95
C PHE A 70 7.47 -18.63 -2.14
N ILE A 71 8.24 -17.88 -2.94
CA ILE A 71 7.94 -16.47 -3.26
C ILE A 71 6.61 -16.35 -4.01
N VAL A 72 6.37 -17.21 -5.01
CA VAL A 72 5.11 -17.21 -5.78
C VAL A 72 3.91 -17.51 -4.87
N ALA A 73 4.01 -18.51 -3.99
CA ALA A 73 2.96 -18.85 -3.04
C ALA A 73 2.68 -17.69 -2.06
N SER A 74 3.74 -17.06 -1.53
CA SER A 74 3.62 -15.89 -0.65
C SER A 74 2.96 -14.70 -1.34
N LEU A 75 3.29 -14.47 -2.62
CA LEU A 75 2.65 -13.43 -3.44
C LEU A 75 1.15 -13.66 -3.59
N ILE A 76 0.76 -14.89 -3.95
CA ILE A 76 -0.64 -15.25 -4.16
C ILE A 76 -1.41 -15.10 -2.84
N LEU A 77 -0.86 -15.63 -1.75
CA LEU A 77 -1.49 -15.54 -0.43
C LEU A 77 -1.70 -14.09 -0.02
N THR A 78 -0.66 -13.26 -0.10
CA THR A 78 -0.72 -11.85 0.28
C THR A 78 -1.70 -11.07 -0.59
N ASN A 79 -1.77 -11.36 -1.90
CA ASN A 79 -2.76 -10.74 -2.80
C ASN A 79 -4.19 -11.17 -2.46
N VAL A 80 -4.43 -12.44 -2.13
CA VAL A 80 -5.74 -12.93 -1.70
C VAL A 80 -6.17 -12.25 -0.39
N PHE A 81 -5.27 -12.16 0.59
CA PHE A 81 -5.51 -11.40 1.82
C PHE A 81 -5.83 -9.94 1.53
N TYR A 82 -5.08 -9.30 0.63
CA TYR A 82 -5.34 -7.92 0.25
C TYR A 82 -6.74 -7.75 -0.37
N ILE A 83 -7.16 -8.63 -1.27
CA ILE A 83 -8.49 -8.56 -1.89
C ILE A 83 -9.61 -8.72 -0.86
N LEU A 84 -9.43 -9.60 0.13
CA LEU A 84 -10.44 -9.87 1.15
C LEU A 84 -10.55 -8.77 2.20
N PHE A 85 -9.42 -8.18 2.61
CA PHE A 85 -9.37 -7.25 3.75
C PHE A 85 -9.21 -5.78 3.35
N CYS A 86 -8.84 -5.48 2.10
CA CYS A 86 -8.69 -4.10 1.67
C CYS A 86 -10.07 -3.43 1.54
N SER A 87 -10.28 -2.40 2.35
CA SER A 87 -11.40 -1.48 2.20
C SER A 87 -10.87 -0.15 1.67
N ALA A 88 -11.43 0.33 0.56
CA ALA A 88 -11.11 1.63 -0.01
C ALA A 88 -11.82 2.79 0.71
N LYS A 89 -12.57 2.52 1.78
CA LYS A 89 -13.31 3.54 2.53
C LYS A 89 -12.39 4.17 3.58
N SER A 90 -12.37 5.50 3.65
CA SER A 90 -11.66 6.21 4.73
C SER A 90 -12.14 5.72 6.10
N ALA A 91 -11.20 5.50 7.01
CA ALA A 91 -11.51 4.88 8.28
C ALA A 91 -12.35 5.81 9.17
N VAL A 92 -13.20 5.23 10.03
CA VAL A 92 -14.19 5.99 10.82
C VAL A 92 -13.52 6.98 11.78
N TRP A 93 -12.33 6.65 12.28
CA TRP A 93 -11.49 7.49 13.14
C TRP A 93 -10.89 8.71 12.43
N THR A 94 -11.04 8.81 11.11
CA THR A 94 -10.64 9.98 10.31
C THR A 94 -11.83 10.90 9.98
N ASN A 95 -13.04 10.60 10.45
CA ASN A 95 -14.24 11.42 10.23
C ASN A 95 -14.45 12.51 11.28
N SER A 96 -13.62 12.58 12.31
CA SER A 96 -13.57 13.72 13.22
C SER A 96 -12.61 14.78 12.64
N GLU A 97 -13.21 15.81 12.04
CA GLU A 97 -12.65 17.17 11.95
C GLU A 97 -11.41 17.37 11.05
N SER A 98 -11.61 17.76 9.79
CA SER A 98 -10.74 18.72 9.05
C SER A 98 -11.09 18.78 7.55
N GLN A 99 -12.28 19.31 7.24
CA GLN A 99 -12.44 20.18 6.07
C GLN A 99 -13.22 21.42 6.52
N VAL A 100 -12.79 22.06 7.61
CA VAL A 100 -12.91 23.51 7.69
C VAL A 100 -11.74 24.02 6.88
N VAL A 101 -11.88 24.05 5.56
CA VAL A 101 -11.01 24.90 4.74
C VAL A 101 -11.20 26.30 5.33
N PRO A 102 -10.16 26.98 5.85
CA PRO A 102 -10.30 28.39 6.15
C PRO A 102 -10.64 29.03 4.82
N VAL A 103 -11.91 29.38 4.64
CA VAL A 103 -12.38 30.07 3.46
C VAL A 103 -11.48 31.30 3.36
N PRO A 104 -10.65 31.44 2.30
CA PRO A 104 -9.81 32.61 2.18
C PRO A 104 -10.75 33.82 2.24
N PRO A 105 -10.40 34.90 2.96
CA PRO A 105 -11.30 36.05 3.18
C PRO A 105 -11.92 36.58 1.87
N ILE A 106 -11.20 36.40 0.76
CA ILE A 106 -11.63 36.77 -0.59
C ILE A 106 -12.91 36.06 -1.06
N LEU A 107 -13.18 34.84 -0.60
CA LEU A 107 -14.36 34.06 -0.97
C LEU A 107 -15.57 34.37 -0.06
N LEU A 108 -15.35 34.97 1.11
CA LEU A 108 -16.42 35.58 1.92
C LEU A 108 -16.86 36.94 1.38
N ALA A 109 -15.99 37.60 0.61
CA ALA A 109 -16.27 38.88 -0.05
C ALA A 109 -16.94 38.74 -1.42
N VAL A 110 -17.01 37.53 -1.99
CA VAL A 110 -17.81 37.28 -3.19
C VAL A 110 -19.28 37.29 -2.77
N PRO A 111 -20.10 38.25 -3.23
CA PRO A 111 -21.53 38.21 -2.98
C PRO A 111 -22.06 36.88 -3.53
N LYS A 112 -22.87 36.16 -2.74
CA LYS A 112 -23.63 35.03 -3.27
C LYS A 112 -24.44 35.56 -4.46
N LEU A 113 -24.05 35.22 -5.68
CA LEU A 113 -24.89 35.40 -6.85
C LEU A 113 -26.04 34.42 -6.67
N ASP A 114 -27.12 34.93 -6.09
CA ASP A 114 -28.41 34.24 -6.02
C ASP A 114 -28.91 34.08 -7.45
N GLY A 115 -28.67 32.89 -8.01
CA GLY A 115 -29.26 32.47 -9.26
C GLY A 115 -30.72 32.10 -9.05
N THR A 116 -31.58 33.07 -8.79
CA THR A 116 -33.04 32.94 -8.92
C THR A 116 -33.59 34.16 -9.64
N SER A 117 -33.56 34.08 -10.98
CA SER A 117 -34.40 34.93 -11.84
C SER A 117 -35.74 34.23 -12.01
N GLY A 118 -36.79 34.87 -11.48
CA GLY A 118 -38.20 34.53 -11.63
C GLY A 118 -39.03 35.77 -11.36
#